data_AF-X0TD21-F1
#
_entry.id   AF-X0TD21-F1
#
_cell.length_a   1.000
_cell.length_b   1.000
_cell.length_c   1.000
_cell.angle_alpha   90.00
_cell.angle_beta   90.00
_cell.angle_gamma   90.00
#
_symmetry.space_group_name_H-M   'P 1'
#
loop_
_entity.id
_entity.type
_entity.pdbx_description
1 polymer ?
#
loop_
_entity_poly.entity_id
_entity_poly.type
_entity_poly.pdbx_seq_one_letter_code
_entity_poly.pdbx_strand_id
1 'polypeptide(L)'
;PYAVTKHAANIAGPYRIPNVSIDAYCVYTNRTPASAMRGFGVTPASFALEVQMDKIAETVGLDPWSIRFINAYKDGDMKPHRKVVEDATLIEVMQAAAEMVGHELPEEYKQMSSGEKEVG
;
A
#
# COMPACT_ATOMS: atom_id res chain seq x y z
N PRO A 1 10.34 20.39 -2.16
CA PRO A 1 11.48 19.50 -2.54
C PRO A 1 10.97 18.18 -3.12
N TYR A 2 11.67 17.59 -4.09
CA TYR A 2 11.23 16.38 -4.80
C TYR A 2 10.92 15.19 -3.87
N ALA A 3 11.70 15.01 -2.81
CA ALA A 3 11.47 13.95 -1.82
C ALA A 3 10.08 14.04 -1.16
N VAL A 4 9.58 15.25 -0.90
CA VAL A 4 8.24 15.47 -0.32
C VAL A 4 7.15 15.05 -1.30
N THR A 5 7.28 15.44 -2.58
CA THR A 5 6.33 15.06 -3.62
C THR A 5 6.30 13.55 -3.81
N LYS A 6 7.47 12.89 -3.81
CA LYS A 6 7.56 11.43 -3.92
C LYS A 6 6.94 10.74 -2.70
N HIS A 7 7.19 11.25 -1.50
CA HIS A 7 6.59 10.74 -0.28
C HIS A 7 5.05 10.84 -0.33
N ALA A 8 4.52 12.03 -0.62
CA ALA A 8 3.08 12.26 -0.70
C ALA A 8 2.39 11.40 -1.76
N ALA A 9 3.02 11.18 -2.91
CA ALA A 9 2.46 10.35 -3.97
C ALA A 9 2.37 8.85 -3.62
N ASN A 10 3.16 8.36 -2.64
CA ASN A 10 3.28 6.92 -2.34
C ASN A 10 2.77 6.54 -0.94
N ILE A 11 2.41 7.50 -0.08
CA ILE A 11 2.06 7.23 1.32
C ILE A 11 0.77 6.41 1.49
N ALA A 12 -0.15 6.45 0.52
CA ALA A 12 -1.34 5.59 0.52
C ALA A 12 -1.01 4.11 0.20
N GLY A 13 0.24 3.83 -0.18
CA GLY A 13 0.73 2.49 -0.49
C GLY A 13 -0.03 1.84 -1.65
N PRO A 14 -0.07 0.51 -1.68
CA PRO A 14 -0.77 -0.25 -2.72
C PRO A 14 -2.26 -0.45 -2.40
N TYR A 15 -2.87 0.46 -1.63
CA TYR A 15 -4.23 0.32 -1.13
C TYR A 15 -5.20 1.33 -1.73
N ARG A 16 -6.40 0.84 -2.06
CA ARG A 16 -7.55 1.61 -2.51
C ARG A 16 -8.21 2.34 -1.33
N ILE A 17 -7.92 3.64 -1.22
CA ILE A 17 -8.51 4.53 -0.22
C ILE A 17 -9.33 5.60 -0.95
N PRO A 18 -10.67 5.46 -1.04
CA PRO A 18 -11.50 6.35 -1.86
C PRO A 18 -11.47 7.82 -1.42
N ASN A 19 -11.29 8.05 -0.12
CA ASN A 19 -11.25 9.37 0.50
C ASN A 19 -9.91 9.54 1.21
N VAL A 20 -9.01 10.33 0.62
CA VAL A 20 -7.65 10.51 1.12
C VAL A 20 -7.23 11.96 0.97
N SER A 21 -6.62 12.50 2.03
CA SER A 21 -5.98 13.82 2.04
C SER A 21 -4.58 13.66 2.62
N ILE A 22 -3.58 14.26 1.97
CA ILE A 22 -2.17 14.09 2.32
C ILE A 22 -1.50 15.46 2.32
N ASP A 23 -1.06 15.88 3.52
CA ASP A 23 -0.20 17.05 3.70
C ASP A 23 1.21 16.59 4.00
N ALA A 24 2.19 17.12 3.26
CA ALA A 24 3.59 16.74 3.41
C ALA A 24 4.48 17.99 3.44
N TYR A 25 5.34 18.08 4.46
CA TYR A 25 6.17 19.25 4.71
C TYR A 25 7.64 18.87 4.77
N CYS A 26 8.51 19.73 4.23
CA CYS A 26 9.95 19.64 4.46
C CYS A 26 10.31 20.61 5.59
N VAL A 27 10.66 20.06 6.74
CA VAL A 27 11.03 20.88 7.91
C VAL A 27 12.54 20.98 7.99
N TYR A 28 13.05 22.21 7.95
CA TYR A 28 14.47 22.49 8.21
C TYR A 28 14.73 22.45 9.72
N THR A 29 15.85 21.85 10.12
CA THR A 29 16.29 21.80 11.52
C THR A 29 17.78 22.12 11.60
N ASN A 30 18.28 22.47 12.79
CA ASN A 30 19.71 22.73 13.01
C ASN A 30 20.59 21.47 13.04
N ARG A 31 20.05 20.30 12.69
CA ARG A 31 20.84 19.06 12.52
C ARG A 31 21.50 19.04 11.15
N THR A 32 22.51 18.18 11.00
CA THR A 32 23.14 17.90 9.70
C THR A 32 22.06 17.63 8.63
N PRO A 33 22.08 18.32 7.48
CA PRO A 33 21.08 18.14 6.44
C PRO A 33 20.99 16.68 5.99
N ALA A 34 19.77 16.16 5.94
CA ALA A 34 19.52 14.84 5.39
C ALA A 34 19.68 14.85 3.86
N SER A 35 20.21 13.77 3.31
CA SER A 35 20.34 13.56 1.86
C SER A 35 19.49 12.35 1.43
N ALA A 36 19.47 12.08 0.13
CA ALA A 36 18.78 10.93 -0.43
C ALA A 36 19.33 9.60 0.11
N MET A 37 18.43 8.71 0.47
CA MET A 37 18.71 7.30 0.79
C MET A 37 17.81 6.41 -0.08
N ARG A 38 18.14 5.11 -0.19
CA ARG A 38 17.32 4.10 -0.88
C ARG A 38 15.84 4.25 -0.50
N GLY A 39 14.98 4.34 -1.51
CA GLY A 39 13.54 4.58 -1.34
C GLY A 39 13.13 6.06 -1.40
N PHE A 40 14.05 7.02 -1.26
CA PHE A 40 13.79 8.46 -1.37
C PHE A 40 12.58 8.94 -0.54
N GLY A 41 12.55 8.53 0.73
CA GLY A 41 11.49 8.89 1.68
C GLY A 41 10.24 8.02 1.60
N VAL A 42 10.09 7.11 0.63
CA VAL A 42 8.92 6.21 0.57
C VAL A 42 8.91 5.20 1.72
N THR A 43 10.08 4.71 2.14
CA THR A 43 10.21 3.69 3.20
C THR A 43 9.59 4.08 4.54
N PRO A 44 9.83 5.27 5.14
CA PRO A 44 9.14 5.67 6.36
C PRO A 44 7.63 5.90 6.14
N ALA A 45 7.19 6.28 4.93
CA ALA A 45 5.78 6.40 4.59
C ALA A 45 5.08 5.03 4.62
N SER A 46 5.67 4.05 3.93
CA SER A 46 5.17 2.67 3.90
C SER A 46 5.13 2.09 5.31
N PHE A 47 6.16 2.31 6.13
CA PHE A 47 6.14 1.87 7.52
C PHE A 47 4.96 2.47 8.30
N ALA A 48 4.77 3.80 8.24
CA ALA A 48 3.67 4.45 8.94
C ALA A 48 2.29 3.95 8.48
N LEU A 49 2.12 3.74 7.17
CA LEU A 49 0.91 3.18 6.57
C LEU A 49 0.66 1.74 7.03
N GLU A 50 1.65 0.85 6.96
CA GLU A 50 1.47 -0.55 7.35
C GLU A 50 1.16 -0.70 8.84
N VAL A 51 1.77 0.14 9.70
CA VAL A 51 1.40 0.23 11.12
C VAL A 51 -0.06 0.69 11.27
N GLN A 52 -0.52 1.63 10.45
CA GLN A 52 -1.92 2.06 10.45
C GLN A 52 -2.86 0.93 10.01
N MET A 53 -2.48 0.14 9.00
CA MET A 53 -3.26 -1.02 8.55
C MET A 53 -3.42 -2.06 9.66
N ASP A 54 -2.34 -2.37 10.39
CA ASP A 54 -2.39 -3.31 11.52
C ASP A 54 -3.29 -2.79 12.64
N LYS A 55 -3.19 -1.51 12.99
CA LYS A 55 -4.07 -0.88 14.00
C LYS A 55 -5.54 -0.91 13.59
N ILE A 56 -5.83 -0.68 12.30
CA ILE A 56 -7.20 -0.77 11.78
C ILE A 56 -7.71 -2.20 11.95
N ALA A 57 -6.94 -3.21 11.52
CA ALA A 57 -7.30 -4.62 11.65
C ALA A 57 -7.63 -4.98 13.10
N GLU A 58 -6.77 -4.60 14.05
CA GLU A 58 -7.01 -4.80 15.48
C GLU A 58 -8.30 -4.11 15.96
N THR A 59 -8.50 -2.85 15.56
CA THR A 59 -9.66 -2.04 15.99
C THR A 59 -10.98 -2.62 15.51
N VAL A 60 -11.02 -3.17 14.28
CA VAL A 60 -12.24 -3.73 13.70
C VAL A 60 -12.37 -5.25 13.91
N GLY A 61 -11.40 -5.87 14.58
CA GLY A 61 -11.38 -7.32 14.85
C GLY A 61 -11.19 -8.18 13.59
N LEU A 62 -10.47 -7.67 12.59
CA LEU A 62 -10.12 -8.41 11.37
C LEU A 62 -8.68 -8.92 11.42
N ASP A 63 -8.42 -9.99 10.68
CA ASP A 63 -7.06 -10.46 10.46
C ASP A 63 -6.23 -9.42 9.65
N PRO A 64 -4.93 -9.22 9.98
CA PRO A 64 -4.07 -8.27 9.26
C PRO A 64 -3.92 -8.56 7.76
N TRP A 65 -4.06 -9.80 7.30
CA TRP A 65 -4.10 -10.12 5.87
C TRP A 65 -5.44 -9.69 5.27
N SER A 66 -6.56 -9.95 5.94
CA SER A 66 -7.90 -9.57 5.47
C SER A 66 -7.98 -8.09 5.14
N ILE A 67 -7.49 -7.20 6.02
CA ILE A 67 -7.58 -5.76 5.77
C ILE A 67 -6.77 -5.35 4.52
N ARG A 68 -5.64 -6.02 4.26
CA ARG A 68 -4.78 -5.73 3.09
C ARG A 68 -5.40 -6.27 1.81
N PHE A 69 -6.00 -7.45 1.84
CA PHE A 69 -6.74 -8.02 0.72
C PHE A 69 -7.97 -7.18 0.36
N ILE A 70 -8.76 -6.76 1.34
CA ILE A 70 -9.97 -5.93 1.13
C ILE A 70 -9.61 -4.58 0.50
N ASN A 71 -8.49 -3.99 0.91
CA ASN A 71 -8.07 -2.68 0.44
C ASN A 71 -7.05 -2.75 -0.69
N ALA A 72 -6.63 -3.92 -1.19
CA ALA A 72 -5.65 -4.00 -2.26
C ALA A 72 -6.14 -3.28 -3.52
N TYR A 73 -5.25 -2.54 -4.19
CA TYR A 73 -5.59 -2.00 -5.51
C TYR A 73 -5.94 -3.12 -6.50
N LYS A 74 -6.90 -2.79 -7.36
CA LYS A 74 -7.22 -3.53 -8.58
C LYS A 74 -7.00 -2.64 -9.80
N ASP A 75 -6.88 -3.24 -10.96
CA ASP A 75 -6.84 -2.51 -12.22
C ASP A 75 -8.10 -1.67 -12.39
N GLY A 76 -7.93 -0.44 -12.88
CA GLY A 76 -8.99 0.55 -12.99
C GLY A 76 -9.25 1.36 -11.70
N ASP A 77 -8.66 1.00 -10.56
CA ASP A 77 -8.74 1.84 -9.36
C ASP A 77 -8.01 3.18 -9.57
N MET A 78 -8.36 4.16 -8.73
CA MET A 78 -7.78 5.49 -8.77
C MET A 78 -6.81 5.71 -7.61
N LYS A 79 -5.56 6.08 -7.91
CA LYS A 79 -4.57 6.51 -6.93
C LYS A 79 -4.89 7.91 -6.37
N PRO A 80 -4.37 8.31 -5.19
CA PRO A 80 -4.65 9.62 -4.58
C PRO A 80 -4.34 10.82 -5.50
N HIS A 81 -3.32 10.68 -6.34
CA HIS A 81 -2.90 11.70 -7.29
C HIS A 81 -3.57 11.55 -8.68
N ARG A 82 -4.76 10.93 -8.72
CA ARG A 82 -5.61 10.78 -9.92
C ARG A 82 -4.93 10.09 -11.11
N LYS A 83 -4.14 9.06 -10.82
CA LYS A 83 -3.63 8.14 -11.84
C LYS A 83 -4.38 6.82 -11.71
N VAL A 84 -4.84 6.29 -12.83
CA VAL A 84 -5.44 4.96 -12.89
C VAL A 84 -4.37 3.91 -12.56
N VAL A 85 -4.77 2.90 -11.81
CA VAL A 85 -3.93 1.73 -11.53
C VAL A 85 -3.98 0.81 -12.76
N GLU A 86 -2.79 0.46 -13.22
CA GLU A 86 -2.53 -0.51 -14.29
C GLU A 86 -1.56 -1.54 -13.70
N ASP A 87 -1.69 -2.80 -14.12
CA ASP A 87 -0.86 -3.94 -13.69
C ASP A 87 -0.76 -4.10 -12.16
N ALA A 88 -1.90 -3.99 -11.47
CA ALA A 88 -1.97 -4.29 -10.05
C ALA A 88 -1.59 -5.75 -9.79
N THR A 89 -0.81 -5.99 -8.73
CA THR A 89 -0.25 -7.32 -8.42
C THR A 89 -0.22 -7.64 -6.93
N LEU A 90 -0.75 -6.76 -6.08
CA LEU A 90 -0.63 -6.95 -4.62
C LEU A 90 -1.35 -8.23 -4.17
N ILE A 91 -2.52 -8.54 -4.73
CA ILE A 91 -3.30 -9.73 -4.36
C ILE A 91 -2.50 -10.99 -4.66
N GLU A 92 -1.94 -11.10 -5.85
CA GLU A 92 -1.14 -12.25 -6.30
C GLU A 92 0.16 -12.38 -5.47
N VAL A 93 0.80 -11.25 -5.15
CA VAL A 93 2.00 -11.23 -4.29
C VAL A 93 1.66 -11.70 -2.87
N MET A 94 0.53 -11.29 -2.32
CA MET A 94 0.10 -11.75 -0.98
C MET A 94 -0.28 -13.23 -0.98
N GLN A 95 -0.94 -13.73 -2.02
CA GLN A 95 -1.22 -15.15 -2.19
C GLN A 95 0.07 -15.99 -2.22
N ALA A 96 1.04 -15.58 -3.06
CA ALA A 96 2.32 -16.27 -3.14
C ALA A 96 3.10 -16.19 -1.83
N ALA A 97 3.09 -15.04 -1.15
CA ALA A 97 3.74 -14.87 0.14
C ALA A 97 3.13 -15.78 1.22
N ALA A 98 1.79 -15.89 1.26
CA ALA A 98 1.09 -16.75 2.19
C ALA A 98 1.43 -18.23 1.96
N GLU A 99 1.48 -18.68 0.71
CA GLU A 99 1.92 -20.04 0.35
C GLU A 99 3.36 -20.31 0.82
N MET A 100 4.29 -19.40 0.54
CA MET A 100 5.70 -19.54 0.91
C MET A 100 5.92 -19.70 2.41
N VAL A 101 5.08 -19.06 3.23
CA VAL A 101 5.18 -19.14 4.70
C VAL A 101 4.24 -20.17 5.32
N GLY A 102 3.48 -20.92 4.50
CA GLY A 102 2.51 -21.91 4.97
C GLY A 102 1.31 -21.30 5.69
N HIS A 103 0.95 -20.05 5.39
CA HIS A 103 -0.22 -19.38 5.95
C HIS A 103 -1.47 -19.72 5.12
N GLU A 104 -2.48 -20.29 5.78
CA GLU A 104 -3.71 -20.69 5.11
C GLU A 104 -4.65 -19.49 4.88
N LEU A 105 -4.84 -19.12 3.62
CA LEU A 105 -5.80 -18.09 3.24
C LEU A 105 -7.21 -18.67 3.08
N PRO A 106 -8.25 -17.91 3.47
CA PRO A 106 -9.64 -18.19 3.08
C PRO A 106 -9.78 -18.36 1.56
N GLU A 107 -10.71 -19.21 1.14
CA GLU A 107 -10.94 -19.52 -0.27
C GLU A 107 -11.32 -18.27 -1.08
N GLU A 108 -12.04 -17.33 -0.46
CA GLU A 108 -12.32 -16.02 -1.07
C GLU A 108 -11.05 -15.30 -1.53
N TYR A 109 -10.00 -15.27 -0.69
CA TYR A 109 -8.76 -14.54 -1.00
C TYR A 109 -7.89 -15.29 -2.00
N LYS A 110 -7.95 -16.62 -2.04
CA LYS A 110 -7.28 -17.44 -3.05
C LYS A 110 -7.85 -17.21 -4.46
N GLN A 111 -9.15 -16.92 -4.55
CA GLN A 111 -9.83 -16.72 -5.83
C GLN A 111 -9.77 -15.27 -6.33
N MET A 112 -9.43 -14.31 -5.47
CA MET A 112 -9.28 -12.91 -5.86
C MET A 112 -8.16 -12.71 -6.89
N SER A 113 -8.32 -11.67 -7.69
CA SER A 113 -7.28 -11.18 -8.60
C SER A 113 -7.28 -9.66 -8.64
N SER A 114 -6.10 -9.10 -8.88
CA SER A 114 -5.87 -7.66 -9.03
C SER A 114 -6.36 -7.14 -10.39
N GLY A 115 -6.37 -7.97 -11.44
CA GLY A 115 -6.84 -7.59 -12.78
C GLY A 115 -8.08 -8.37 -13.21
N GLU A 116 -8.65 -8.01 -14.36
CA GLU A 116 -9.54 -8.93 -15.08
C GLU A 116 -8.68 -10.10 -15.57
N LYS A 117 -9.01 -11.34 -15.16
CA LYS A 117 -8.38 -12.52 -15.76
C LYS A 117 -8.71 -12.48 -17.25
N GLU A 118 -7.75 -12.14 -18.11
CA GLU A 118 -7.86 -12.45 -19.53
C GLU A 118 -8.02 -13.96 -19.63
N VAL A 119 -9.26 -14.40 -19.87
CA VAL A 119 -9.58 -15.78 -20.25
C VAL A 119 -9.06 -15.92 -21.69
N GLY A 120 -7.77 -16.20 -21.82
CA GLY A 120 -7.10 -16.59 -23.07
C GLY A 120 -6.92 -18.09 -23.15
#